data_AF-A0A9D9VIP1-F1
#
_entry.id   AF-A0A9D9VIP1-F1
#
_cell.length_a   1.000
_cell.length_b   1.000
_cell.length_c   1.000
_cell.angle_alpha   90.00
_cell.angle_beta   90.00
_cell.angle_gamma   90.00
#
_symmetry.space_group_name_H-M   'P 1'
#
loop_
_entity.id
_entity.type
_entity.pdbx_description
1 polymer ?
#
loop_
_entity_poly.entity_id
_entity_poly.type
_entity_poly.pdbx_seq_one_letter_code
_entity_poly.pdbx_strand_id
1 'polypeptide(L)' 'MAKKVVASLHEGANKEGRSYTKVIKMVKSPKTGAYIFDEQMVPNEKVQDFFKK' A
#
# COMPACT_ATOMS: atom_id res chain seq x y z
N MET A 1 -30.46 -28.84 17.04
CA MET A 1 -29.87 -27.48 17.17
C MET A 1 -28.92 -27.25 16.02
N ALA A 2 -29.30 -26.41 15.05
CA ALA A 2 -28.38 -26.03 13.97
C ALA A 2 -27.45 -24.93 14.49
N LYS A 3 -26.14 -25.22 14.57
CA LYS A 3 -25.12 -24.18 14.84
C LYS A 3 -25.10 -23.26 13.63
N LYS A 4 -25.79 -22.12 13.72
CA LYS A 4 -25.72 -21.06 12.71
C LYS A 4 -24.36 -20.36 12.87
N VAL A 5 -23.37 -20.78 12.10
CA VAL A 5 -22.12 -20.03 11.96
C VAL A 5 -22.41 -18.89 11.00
N VAL A 6 -22.55 -17.67 11.53
CA VAL A 6 -22.61 -16.46 10.70
C VAL A 6 -21.17 -16.02 10.50
N ALA A 7 -20.57 -16.42 9.38
CA ALA A 7 -19.37 -15.76 8.89
C ALA A 7 -19.80 -14.36 8.44
N SER A 8 -19.48 -13.33 9.24
CA SER A 8 -19.58 -11.95 8.77
C SER A 8 -18.58 -11.78 7.63
N LEU A 9 -19.09 -11.66 6.40
CA LEU A 9 -18.28 -11.19 5.28
C LEU A 9 -17.77 -9.81 5.67
N HIS A 10 -16.46 -9.63 5.73
CA HIS A 10 -15.82 -8.36 6.05
C HIS A 10 -16.01 -7.39 4.88
N GLU A 11 -17.25 -7.00 4.58
CA GLU A 11 -17.59 -6.03 3.53
C GLU A 11 -17.00 -4.64 3.84
N GLY A 12 -16.60 -4.40 5.11
CA GLY A 12 -15.82 -3.23 5.53
C GLY A 12 -14.32 -3.28 5.20
N ALA A 13 -13.74 -4.44 4.86
CA ALA A 13 -12.33 -4.52 4.44
C ALA A 13 -12.07 -3.82 3.10
N ASN A 14 -13.13 -3.53 2.33
CA ASN A 14 -13.04 -2.97 0.99
C ASN A 14 -13.03 -1.43 0.93
N LYS A 15 -13.23 -0.72 2.05
CA LYS A 15 -13.35 0.76 2.00
C LYS A 15 -12.27 1.52 2.76
N GLU A 16 -11.68 0.97 3.82
CA GLU A 16 -10.72 1.73 4.64
C GLU A 16 -9.38 1.01 4.87
N GLY A 17 -9.36 -0.33 4.84
CA GLY A 17 -8.14 -1.12 5.04
C GLY A 17 -7.20 -1.18 3.82
N ARG A 18 -7.65 -0.71 2.65
CA ARG A 18 -6.87 -0.70 1.40
C ARG A 18 -6.51 0.70 0.93
N SER A 19 -6.71 1.73 1.76
CA SER A 19 -6.55 3.13 1.35
C SER A 19 -5.09 3.56 1.19
N TYR A 20 -4.14 2.68 1.55
CA TYR A 20 -2.71 2.91 1.42
C TYR A 20 -2.08 1.84 0.54
N THR A 21 -1.22 2.30 -0.37
CA THR A 21 -0.41 1.47 -1.24
C THR A 21 1.06 1.66 -0.88
N LYS A 22 1.79 0.53 -0.78
CA LYS A 22 3.24 0.55 -0.64
C LYS A 22 3.85 0.84 -2.01
N VAL A 23 4.44 2.01 -2.17
CA VAL A 23 5.18 2.39 -3.38
C VAL A 23 6.64 2.03 -3.19
N ILE A 24 7.26 1.57 -4.28
CA ILE A 24 8.67 1.20 -4.32
C ILE A 24 9.27 1.86 -5.55
N LYS A 25 10.23 2.77 -5.36
CA LYS A 25 10.92 3.46 -6.45
C LYS A 25 12.42 3.24 -6.34
N MET A 26 13.07 3.00 -7.48
CA MET A 26 14.53 2.97 -7.54
C MET A 26 15.07 4.40 -7.57
N VAL A 27 15.92 4.74 -6.60
CA VAL A 27 16.64 6.02 -6.54
C VAL A 27 18.14 5.77 -6.47
N LYS A 28 18.92 6.70 -7.00
CA LYS A 28 20.38 6.62 -6.94
C LYS A 28 20.86 7.11 -5.58
N SER A 29 21.60 6.29 -4.84
CA SER A 29 22.16 6.65 -3.55
C SER A 29 23.15 7.82 -3.71
N PRO A 30 22.99 8.93 -2.97
CA PRO A 30 23.91 10.06 -3.06
C PRO A 30 25.30 9.72 -2.50
N LYS A 31 25.41 8.69 -1.65
CA LYS A 31 26.67 8.31 -1.00
C LYS A 31 27.53 7.39 -1.85
N THR A 32 26.91 6.41 -2.52
CA THR A 32 27.64 5.34 -3.23
C THR A 32 27.37 5.31 -4.73
N GLY A 33 26.38 6.06 -5.22
CA GLY A 33 25.96 6.02 -6.63
C GLY A 33 25.25 4.74 -7.05
N ALA A 34 25.07 3.77 -6.15
CA ALA A 34 24.30 2.55 -6.41
C ALA A 34 22.79 2.83 -6.37
N TYR A 35 22.01 2.00 -7.06
CA TYR A 35 20.55 2.07 -6.97
C TYR A 35 20.06 1.44 -5.66
N ILE A 36 19.18 2.14 -4.98
CA ILE A 36 18.48 1.68 -3.78
C ILE A 36 16.98 1.77 -4.01
N PHE A 37 16.22 0.95 -3.29
CA PHE A 37 14.77 1.06 -3.27
C PHE A 37 14.35 2.02 -2.17
N ASP A 38 13.59 3.05 -2.53
CA ASP A 38 12.87 3.91 -1.61
C ASP A 38 11.43 3.40 -1.49
N GLU A 39 11.02 3.06 -0.27
CA GLU A 39 9.74 2.42 0.02
C GLU A 39 8.92 3.31 0.96
N GLN A 40 7.69 3.64 0.56
CA GLN A 40 6.79 4.45 1.36
C GLN A 40 5.36 3.90 1.32
N MET A 41 4.60 4.04 2.42
CA MET A 41 3.15 3.85 2.40
C MET A 41 2.48 5.17 2.07
N VAL A 42 1.71 5.20 0.99
CA VAL A 42 1.09 6.44 0.47
C VAL A 42 -0.40 6.19 0.28
N PRO A 43 -1.27 7.17 0.58
CA PRO A 43 -2.67 7.09 0.19
C PRO A 43 -2.82 6.80 -1.31
N ASN A 44 -3.78 5.97 -1.69
CA ASN A 44 -3.93 5.51 -3.08
C ASN A 44 -4.05 6.64 -4.10
N GLU A 45 -4.71 7.74 -3.72
CA GLU A 45 -4.89 8.94 -4.55
C GLU A 45 -3.55 9.61 -4.90
N LYS A 46 -2.56 9.50 -4.01
CA LYS A 46 -1.25 10.16 -4.12
C LYS A 46 -0.16 9.26 -4.70
N VAL A 47 -0.50 8.03 -5.09
CA VAL A 47 0.47 7.08 -5.67
C VAL A 47 1.06 7.64 -6.97
N GLN A 48 0.24 8.26 -7.83
CA GLN A 48 0.75 8.83 -9.09
C GLN A 48 1.72 9.99 -8.86
N ASP A 49 1.44 10.84 -7.88
CA ASP A 49 2.29 11.98 -7.55
C ASP A 49 3.65 11.56 -7.01
N PHE A 50 3.70 10.45 -6.26
CA PHE A 50 4.95 9.87 -5.76
C PHE A 50 5.92 9.49 -6.90
N PHE A 51 5.41 8.91 -8.00
CA PHE A 51 6.24 8.46 -9.12
C PHE A 51 6.61 9.55 -10.13
N LYS A 52 5.85 10.67 -10.17
CA LYS A 52 6.14 11.82 -11.06
C LYS A 52 7.26 12.72 -10.54
N LYS A 53 7.55 12.64 -9.24
CA LYS A 53 8.66 13.34 -8.58
C LYS A 53 9.99 12.65 -8.89
#